data_AF-A0A7C1D0E0-F1
#
_entry.id   AF-A0A7C1D0E0-F1
#
_cell.length_a   1.000
_cell.length_b   1.000
_cell.length_c   1.000
_cell.angle_alpha   90.00
_cell.angle_beta   90.00
_cell.angle_gamma   90.00
#
_symmetry.space_group_name_H-M   'P 1'
#
loop_
_entity.id
_entity.type
_entity.pdbx_description
1 polymer ?
#
loop_
_entity_poly.entity_id
_entity_poly.type
_entity_poly.pdbx_seq_one_letter_code
_entity_poly.pdbx_strand_id
1 'polypeptide(L)'
;MLHLFTDFGLQGPYVGQLHAAILRAAPGTTVIDLLHDAPMFRPRAAAHLLAACAGESRSGDVFVCVVDPGVGTARRPLALRADGLWFVGPDNGLLEVVAARADATAWWQISWRPARLSASFHGRDLFGPVAARITAGDPPEAWGTPIPA
;
A
#
# COMPACT_ATOMS: atom_id res chain seq x y z
N MET A 1 -1.02 -1.38 -13.05
CA MET A 1 -1.42 0.00 -12.68
C MET A 1 -1.22 0.19 -11.19
N LEU A 2 -1.15 1.43 -10.70
CA LEU A 2 -1.03 1.69 -9.27
C LEU A 2 -2.35 2.27 -8.74
N HIS A 3 -2.95 1.64 -7.74
CA HIS A 3 -4.23 2.01 -7.15
C HIS A 3 -4.04 2.56 -5.74
N LEU A 4 -4.76 3.61 -5.38
CA LEU A 4 -4.73 4.21 -4.05
C LEU A 4 -6.02 3.90 -3.28
N PHE A 5 -5.87 3.29 -2.11
CA PHE A 5 -6.95 3.00 -1.18
C PHE A 5 -6.61 3.60 0.19
N THR A 6 -7.30 4.66 0.61
CA THR A 6 -7.00 5.37 1.86
C THR A 6 -8.23 5.90 2.60
N ASP A 7 -8.05 6.41 3.82
CA ASP A 7 -9.04 7.17 4.59
C ASP A 7 -8.75 8.69 4.67
N PHE A 8 -7.97 9.23 3.72
CA PHE A 8 -7.48 10.61 3.77
C PHE A 8 -8.54 11.68 3.46
N GLY A 9 -9.64 11.29 2.81
CA GLY A 9 -10.55 12.17 2.12
C GLY A 9 -9.91 12.90 0.93
N LEU A 10 -10.75 13.55 0.12
CA LEU A 10 -10.33 14.30 -1.07
C LEU A 10 -10.09 15.79 -0.81
N GLN A 11 -10.54 16.32 0.33
CA GLN A 11 -10.48 17.76 0.63
C GLN A 11 -9.10 18.20 1.12
N GLY A 12 -8.31 17.27 1.67
CA GLY A 12 -6.99 17.53 2.25
C GLY A 12 -5.85 17.45 1.22
N PRO A 13 -4.64 17.88 1.59
CA PRO A 13 -3.49 17.88 0.68
C PRO A 13 -2.86 16.50 0.47
N TYR A 14 -3.32 15.48 1.20
CA TYR A 14 -2.64 14.19 1.31
C TYR A 14 -2.59 13.44 -0.02
N VAL A 15 -3.72 13.30 -0.72
CA VAL A 15 -3.80 12.53 -1.97
C VAL A 15 -2.88 13.14 -3.04
N GLY A 16 -2.94 14.46 -3.25
CA GLY A 16 -2.07 15.15 -4.20
C GLY A 16 -0.57 15.02 -3.88
N GLN A 17 -0.20 15.07 -2.59
CA GLN A 17 1.20 14.82 -2.19
C GLN A 17 1.65 13.38 -2.43
N LEU A 18 0.76 12.40 -2.19
CA LEU A 18 1.02 10.99 -2.45
C LEU A 18 1.21 10.75 -3.95
N HIS A 19 0.32 11.29 -4.80
CA HIS A 19 0.46 11.27 -6.26
C HIS A 19 1.82 11.80 -6.69
N ALA A 20 2.18 12.99 -6.20
CA ALA A 20 3.44 13.62 -6.56
C ALA A 20 4.66 12.79 -6.13
N ALA A 21 4.61 12.13 -4.98
CA ALA A 21 5.68 11.23 -4.52
C ALA A 21 5.81 10.00 -5.43
N ILE A 22 4.69 9.38 -5.79
CA ILE A 22 4.65 8.20 -6.67
C ILE A 22 5.17 8.56 -8.06
N LEU A 23 4.65 9.62 -8.67
CA LEU A 23 5.01 10.01 -10.04
C LEU A 23 6.46 10.51 -10.18
N ARG A 24 7.06 11.01 -9.09
CA ARG A 24 8.51 11.29 -9.07
C ARG A 24 9.34 10.01 -9.01
N ALA A 25 8.87 8.99 -8.30
CA ALA A 25 9.58 7.72 -8.13
C ALA A 25 9.43 6.79 -9.35
N ALA A 26 8.26 6.80 -10.00
CA ALA A 26 8.00 6.04 -11.22
C ALA A 26 7.25 6.90 -12.26
N PRO A 27 7.97 7.78 -12.97
CA PRO A 27 7.40 8.60 -14.05
C PRO A 27 6.69 7.73 -15.09
N GLY A 28 5.50 8.14 -15.52
CA GLY A 28 4.70 7.40 -16.51
C GLY A 28 3.80 6.31 -15.93
N THR A 29 3.85 6.05 -14.62
CA THR A 29 2.89 5.15 -13.96
C THR A 29 1.49 5.76 -13.96
N THR A 30 0.49 5.00 -14.41
CA THR A 30 -0.92 5.37 -14.21
C THR A 30 -1.31 5.13 -12.75
N VAL A 31 -1.71 6.21 -12.07
CA VAL A 31 -2.23 6.18 -10.69
C VAL A 31 -3.76 6.32 -10.74
N ILE A 32 -4.46 5.39 -10.10
CA ILE A 32 -5.92 5.37 -9.97
C ILE A 32 -6.30 5.60 -8.52
N ASP A 33 -7.14 6.60 -8.27
CA ASP A 33 -7.76 6.83 -6.97
C ASP A 33 -8.95 5.90 -6.82
N LEU A 34 -8.72 4.77 -6.16
CA LEU A 34 -9.74 3.73 -6.00
C LEU A 34 -10.75 4.11 -4.93
N LEU A 35 -10.25 4.58 -3.79
CA LEU A 35 -11.08 5.00 -2.66
C LEU A 35 -10.26 5.85 -1.68
N HIS A 36 -10.82 6.97 -1.21
CA HIS A 36 -10.17 7.84 -0.22
C HIS A 36 -11.01 8.13 1.02
N ASP A 37 -12.22 7.59 1.08
CA ASP A 37 -13.18 7.71 2.17
C ASP A 37 -13.39 6.37 2.89
N ALA A 38 -12.35 5.53 2.96
CA ALA A 38 -12.39 4.29 3.73
C ALA A 38 -12.78 4.59 5.19
N PRO A 39 -13.39 3.62 5.91
CA PRO A 39 -13.74 3.78 7.32
C PRO A 39 -12.56 4.34 8.14
N MET A 40 -12.67 5.61 8.49
CA MET A 40 -11.57 6.40 9.04
C MET A 40 -11.04 5.76 10.33
N PHE A 41 -9.72 5.56 10.40
CA PHE A 41 -9.03 4.91 11.51
C PHE A 41 -9.46 3.47 11.82
N ARG A 42 -10.18 2.81 10.91
CA ARG A 42 -10.72 1.44 11.13
C ARG A 42 -10.18 0.46 10.09
N PRO A 43 -8.89 0.06 10.17
CA PRO A 43 -8.24 -0.78 9.15
C PRO A 43 -8.94 -2.12 8.94
N ARG A 44 -9.39 -2.80 10.00
CA ARG A 44 -10.09 -4.08 9.89
C ARG A 44 -11.45 -3.98 9.19
N ALA A 45 -12.18 -2.88 9.37
CA ALA A 45 -13.43 -2.64 8.65
C ALA A 45 -13.14 -2.33 7.18
N ALA A 46 -12.13 -1.49 6.94
CA ALA A 46 -11.69 -1.13 5.59
C ALA A 46 -11.12 -2.32 4.80
N ALA A 47 -10.58 -3.35 5.47
CA ALA A 47 -10.05 -4.56 4.82
C ALA A 47 -11.10 -5.28 3.95
N HIS A 48 -12.36 -5.32 4.39
CA HIS A 48 -13.44 -5.90 3.59
C HIS A 48 -13.75 -5.09 2.32
N LEU A 49 -13.67 -3.76 2.40
CA LEU A 49 -13.83 -2.89 1.24
C LEU A 49 -12.64 -3.01 0.29
N LEU A 50 -11.41 -3.03 0.81
CA LEU A 50 -10.21 -3.25 0.00
C LEU A 50 -10.33 -4.54 -0.83
N ALA A 51 -10.73 -5.65 -0.19
CA ALA A 51 -10.91 -6.92 -0.87
C ALA A 51 -12.03 -6.89 -1.92
N ALA A 52 -13.09 -6.11 -1.70
CA ALA A 52 -14.14 -5.92 -2.70
C ALA A 52 -13.66 -5.07 -3.89
N CYS A 53 -12.95 -3.96 -3.63
CA CYS A 53 -12.45 -3.06 -4.67
C CYS A 53 -11.34 -3.71 -5.52
N ALA A 54 -10.55 -4.62 -4.96
CA ALA A 54 -9.50 -5.33 -5.68
C ALA A 54 -10.05 -6.40 -6.65
N GLY A 55 -11.33 -6.78 -6.59
CA GLY A 55 -11.89 -7.92 -7.33
C GLY A 55 -11.79 -7.86 -8.86
N GLU A 56 -11.80 -6.66 -9.45
CA GLU A 56 -11.71 -6.46 -10.91
C GLU A 56 -10.26 -6.24 -11.39
N SER A 57 -9.28 -6.38 -10.50
CA SER A 57 -7.89 -6.03 -10.77
C SER A 57 -7.16 -7.15 -11.47
N ARG A 58 -6.08 -6.80 -12.18
CA ARG A 58 -5.33 -7.76 -13.00
C ARG A 58 -3.95 -7.99 -12.42
N SER A 59 -3.42 -9.19 -12.62
CA SER A 59 -2.05 -9.53 -12.23
C SER A 59 -1.07 -8.44 -12.68
N GLY A 60 -0.21 -8.00 -11.77
CA GLY A 60 0.70 -6.87 -11.96
C GLY A 60 0.16 -5.51 -11.47
N ASP A 61 -1.10 -5.42 -11.07
CA ASP A 61 -1.61 -4.25 -10.36
C ASP A 61 -1.04 -4.13 -8.95
N VAL A 62 -0.77 -2.90 -8.53
CA VAL A 62 -0.13 -2.56 -7.25
C VAL A 62 -1.03 -1.62 -6.49
N PHE A 63 -1.23 -1.87 -5.20
CA PHE A 63 -2.11 -1.10 -4.33
C PHE A 63 -1.32 -0.46 -3.22
N VAL A 64 -1.48 0.86 -3.05
CA VAL A 64 -1.10 1.57 -1.83
C VAL A 64 -2.31 1.62 -0.92
N CYS A 65 -2.27 0.87 0.18
CA CYS A 65 -3.36 0.72 1.12
C CYS A 65 -3.02 1.42 2.44
N VAL A 66 -3.69 2.53 2.75
CA VAL A 66 -3.37 3.32 3.96
C VAL A 66 -4.65 3.72 4.70
N VAL A 67 -4.97 2.93 5.72
CA VAL A 67 -5.82 3.30 6.86
C VAL A 67 -4.97 3.03 8.09
N ASP A 68 -4.30 4.05 8.62
CA ASP A 68 -3.17 3.86 9.55
C ASP A 68 -3.23 4.76 10.79
N PRO A 69 -4.12 4.47 11.76
CA PRO A 69 -4.13 5.20 13.03
C PRO A 69 -2.84 4.99 13.85
N GLY A 70 -2.03 3.99 13.50
CA GLY A 70 -0.76 3.67 14.15
C GLY A 70 0.46 4.22 13.41
N VAL A 71 0.30 5.19 12.51
CA VAL A 71 1.45 5.80 11.81
C VAL A 71 2.47 6.36 12.82
N GLY A 72 3.76 6.20 12.52
CA GLY A 72 4.85 6.62 13.41
C GLY A 72 5.09 5.72 14.64
N THR A 73 4.28 4.68 14.85
CA THR A 73 4.48 3.70 15.93
C THR A 73 5.35 2.51 15.49
N ALA A 74 5.44 1.47 16.33
CA ALA A 74 6.21 0.26 16.08
C ALA A 74 5.58 -0.70 15.04
N ARG A 75 4.39 -0.41 14.50
CA ARG A 75 3.73 -1.26 13.51
C ARG A 75 4.61 -1.46 12.28
N ARG A 76 4.64 -2.69 11.74
CA ARG A 76 5.49 -3.02 10.59
C ARG A 76 4.94 -2.40 9.30
N PRO A 77 5.78 -1.95 8.37
CA PRO A 77 5.40 -1.71 6.99
C PRO A 77 5.51 -3.02 6.20
N LEU A 78 4.47 -3.39 5.46
CA LEU A 78 4.38 -4.67 4.75
C LEU A 78 4.20 -4.47 3.24
N ALA A 79 4.70 -5.45 2.50
CA ALA A 79 4.31 -5.75 1.13
C ALA A 79 3.73 -7.18 1.10
N LEU A 80 2.58 -7.33 0.46
CA LEU A 80 1.88 -8.60 0.23
C LEU A 80 1.79 -8.81 -1.28
N ARG A 81 2.16 -10.00 -1.75
CA ARG A 81 1.75 -10.51 -3.05
C ARG A 81 0.63 -11.51 -2.86
N ALA A 82 -0.52 -11.29 -3.49
CA ALA A 82 -1.68 -12.17 -3.43
C ALA A 82 -2.22 -12.39 -4.84
N ASP A 83 -2.20 -13.63 -5.34
CA ASP A 83 -2.69 -14.03 -6.67
C ASP A 83 -2.22 -13.13 -7.83
N GLY A 84 -0.95 -12.70 -7.77
CA GLY A 84 -0.34 -11.85 -8.79
C GLY A 84 -0.57 -10.33 -8.62
N LEU A 85 -1.41 -9.92 -7.66
CA LEU A 85 -1.57 -8.54 -7.23
C LEU A 85 -0.56 -8.20 -6.12
N TRP A 86 -0.22 -6.92 -6.02
CA TRP A 86 0.65 -6.40 -4.96
C TRP A 86 -0.08 -5.41 -4.07
N PHE A 87 0.08 -5.53 -2.76
CA PHE A 87 -0.49 -4.61 -1.78
C PHE A 87 0.61 -4.14 -0.84
N VAL A 88 0.74 -2.83 -0.65
CA VAL A 88 1.69 -2.25 0.31
C VAL A 88 0.93 -1.41 1.33
N GLY A 89 1.28 -1.58 2.60
CA GLY A 89 0.52 -0.92 3.67
C GLY A 89 1.00 -1.25 5.08
N PRO A 90 0.26 -0.81 6.10
CA PRO A 90 0.54 -1.11 7.49
C PRO A 90 0.15 -2.53 7.92
N ASP A 91 0.98 -3.11 8.78
CA ASP A 91 0.66 -4.30 9.56
C ASP A 91 -0.33 -3.95 10.69
N ASN A 92 -1.60 -3.83 10.34
CA ASN A 92 -2.66 -3.44 11.29
C ASN A 92 -4.01 -4.10 11.01
N GLY A 93 -4.02 -5.15 10.18
CA GLY A 93 -5.22 -5.87 9.79
C GLY A 93 -5.84 -5.43 8.45
N LEU A 94 -5.35 -4.36 7.82
CA LEU A 94 -5.93 -3.85 6.57
C LEU A 94 -5.80 -4.83 5.38
N LEU A 95 -4.70 -5.58 5.32
CA LEU A 95 -4.40 -6.48 4.19
C LEU A 95 -4.92 -7.91 4.40
N GLU A 96 -5.43 -8.23 5.59
CA GLU A 96 -5.74 -9.60 6.01
C GLU A 96 -6.86 -10.25 5.21
N VAL A 97 -7.91 -9.49 4.88
CA VAL A 97 -9.06 -10.06 4.13
C VAL A 97 -8.66 -10.40 2.70
N VAL A 98 -7.77 -9.61 2.09
CA VAL A 98 -7.22 -9.94 0.76
C VAL A 98 -6.37 -11.19 0.84
N ALA A 99 -5.45 -11.26 1.81
CA ALA A 99 -4.58 -12.42 1.99
C ALA A 99 -5.37 -13.70 2.29
N ALA A 100 -6.37 -13.63 3.16
CA ALA A 100 -7.20 -14.78 3.54
C ALA A 100 -8.09 -15.32 2.42
N ARG A 101 -8.37 -14.50 1.39
CA ARG A 101 -9.16 -14.90 0.21
C ARG A 101 -8.32 -15.36 -0.97
N ALA A 102 -7.00 -15.16 -0.91
CA ALA A 102 -6.11 -15.50 -1.98
C ALA A 102 -5.72 -16.97 -1.95
N ASP A 103 -5.53 -17.58 -3.12
CA ASP A 103 -5.05 -18.96 -3.22
C ASP A 103 -3.56 -19.05 -2.89
N ALA A 104 -2.78 -18.02 -3.25
CA ALA A 104 -1.36 -17.94 -2.97
C ALA A 104 -0.96 -16.55 -2.43
N THR A 105 -0.25 -16.56 -1.30
CA THR A 105 0.29 -15.35 -0.68
C THR A 105 1.78 -15.42 -0.43
N ALA A 106 2.46 -14.29 -0.56
CA ALA A 106 3.82 -14.10 -0.07
C ALA A 106 3.94 -12.73 0.60
N TRP A 107 4.67 -12.67 1.71
CA TRP A 107 4.75 -11.48 2.56
C TRP A 107 6.19 -11.03 2.76
N TRP A 108 6.37 -9.72 2.82
CA TRP A 108 7.65 -9.09 3.15
C TRP A 108 7.42 -7.96 4.13
N GLN A 109 8.29 -7.87 5.13
CA GLN A 109 8.48 -6.64 5.88
C GLN A 109 9.33 -5.69 5.03
N ILE A 110 8.83 -4.49 4.75
CA ILE A 110 9.59 -3.44 4.06
C ILE A 110 10.75 -3.01 4.98
N SER A 111 11.98 -3.31 4.58
CA SER A 111 13.20 -2.98 5.36
C SER A 111 13.90 -1.74 4.83
N TRP A 112 13.71 -1.40 3.54
CA TRP A 112 14.16 -0.13 2.98
C TRP A 112 13.52 1.07 3.68
N ARG A 113 14.31 2.14 3.81
CA ARG A 113 13.84 3.43 4.32
C ARG A 113 14.27 4.59 3.42
N PRO A 114 13.40 5.59 3.22
CA PRO A 114 13.77 6.82 2.52
C PRO A 114 14.74 7.67 3.35
N ALA A 115 15.42 8.61 2.71
CA ALA A 115 16.27 9.59 3.40
C ALA A 115 15.48 10.46 4.40
N ARG A 116 14.20 10.71 4.11
CA ARG A 116 13.27 11.42 5.00
C ARG A 116 12.02 10.58 5.20
N LEU A 117 11.72 10.26 6.45
CA LEU A 117 10.51 9.56 6.86
C LEU A 117 9.78 10.39 7.92
N SER A 118 8.63 10.95 7.55
CA SER A 118 7.82 11.77 8.47
C SER A 118 7.09 10.88 9.47
N ALA A 119 6.98 11.34 10.72
CA ALA A 119 6.29 10.61 11.78
C ALA A 119 4.80 10.34 11.50
N SER A 120 4.15 11.15 10.66
CA SER A 120 2.69 11.10 10.44
C SER A 120 2.28 10.86 8.99
N PHE A 121 3.20 10.65 8.05
CA PHE A 121 2.82 10.50 6.63
C PHE A 121 3.61 9.43 5.87
N HIS A 122 3.61 8.20 6.40
CA HIS A 122 4.22 7.05 5.75
C HIS A 122 3.57 6.68 4.40
N GLY A 123 2.31 7.08 4.15
CA GLY A 123 1.70 6.97 2.82
C GLY A 123 2.57 7.59 1.73
N ARG A 124 2.93 8.87 1.90
CA ARG A 124 3.77 9.63 0.98
C ARG A 124 5.22 9.18 0.98
N ASP A 125 5.80 9.00 2.18
CA ASP A 125 7.25 8.85 2.31
C ASP A 125 7.73 7.41 2.10
N LEU A 126 6.87 6.41 2.37
CA LEU A 126 7.24 4.99 2.35
C LEU A 126 6.40 4.18 1.35
N PHE A 127 5.07 4.09 1.54
CA PHE A 127 4.25 3.18 0.74
C PHE A 127 4.16 3.58 -0.72
N GLY A 128 3.96 4.87 -1.02
CA GLY A 128 3.97 5.37 -2.40
C GLY A 128 5.26 5.02 -3.15
N PRO A 129 6.44 5.40 -2.64
CA PRO A 129 7.72 5.04 -3.25
C PRO A 129 7.95 3.53 -3.38
N VAL A 130 7.55 2.73 -2.39
CA VAL A 130 7.68 1.26 -2.46
C VAL A 130 6.78 0.68 -3.55
N ALA A 131 5.52 1.13 -3.66
CA ALA A 131 4.63 0.70 -4.74
C ALA A 131 5.15 1.11 -6.13
N ALA A 132 5.77 2.29 -6.23
CA ALA A 132 6.44 2.75 -7.44
C ALA A 132 7.60 1.82 -7.85
N ARG A 133 8.42 1.36 -6.89
CA ARG A 133 9.49 0.37 -7.14
C ARG A 133 8.94 -0.95 -7.67
N ILE A 134 7.89 -1.48 -7.04
CA ILE A 134 7.23 -2.71 -7.49
C ILE A 134 6.72 -2.54 -8.92
N THR A 135 6.07 -1.42 -9.22
CA THR A 135 5.54 -1.13 -10.57
C THR A 135 6.65 -1.04 -11.62
N ALA A 136 7.83 -0.56 -11.22
CA ALA A 136 9.02 -0.47 -12.08
C ALA A 136 9.76 -1.82 -12.26
N GLY A 137 9.26 -2.91 -11.69
CA GLY A 137 9.90 -4.23 -11.77
C GLY A 137 11.06 -4.44 -10.80
N ASP A 138 11.13 -3.66 -9.72
CA ASP A 138 12.09 -3.83 -8.61
C ASP A 138 11.39 -4.51 -7.41
N PRO A 139 11.46 -5.85 -7.31
CA PRO A 139 10.64 -6.64 -6.40
C PRO A 139 11.22 -6.65 -4.96
N PRO A 140 10.41 -7.00 -3.94
CA PRO A 140 10.77 -6.88 -2.52
C PRO A 140 11.99 -7.69 -2.09
N GLU A 141 12.46 -8.67 -2.84
CA GLU A 141 13.69 -9.41 -2.55
C GLU A 141 14.92 -8.49 -2.46
N ALA A 142 14.89 -7.33 -3.11
CA ALA A 142 15.97 -6.34 -3.08
C ALA A 142 15.89 -5.34 -1.90
N TRP A 143 14.73 -5.20 -1.26
CA TRP A 143 14.48 -4.10 -0.31
C TRP A 143 13.59 -4.44 0.90
N GLY A 144 13.19 -5.71 1.01
CA GLY A 144 12.34 -6.25 2.06
C GLY A 144 12.90 -7.55 2.63
N THR A 145 12.42 -7.90 3.82
CA THR A 145 12.73 -9.17 4.48
C THR A 145 11.52 -10.09 4.34
N PRO A 146 11.66 -11.29 3.75
CA PRO A 146 10.54 -12.22 3.63
C PRO A 146 10.01 -12.62 5.01
N ILE A 147 8.69 -12.73 5.13
CA ILE A 147 8.00 -13.22 6.32
C ILE A 147 7.59 -14.67 6.03
N PRO A 148 8.09 -15.66 6.80
CA PRO A 148 7.68 -17.05 6.66
C PRO A 148 6.17 -17.21 6.88
N ALA A 149 5.57 -18.15 6.14
CA ALA A 149 4.17 -18.54 6.30
C ALA A 149 3.90 -19.21 7.66
#